data_AF-A0A4Q7FED8-F1
#
_entry.id   AF-A0A4Q7FED8-F1
#
_cell.length_a   1.000
_cell.length_b   1.000
_cell.length_c   1.000
_cell.angle_alpha   90.00
_cell.angle_beta   90.00
_cell.angle_gamma   90.00
#
_symmetry.space_group_name_H-M   'P 1'
#
loop_
_entity.id
_entity.type
_entity.pdbx_description
1 polymer ?
#
loop_
_entity_poly.entity_id
_entity_poly.type
_entity_poly.pdbx_seq_one_letter_code
_entity_poly.pdbx_strand_id
1 'polypeptide(L)'
;MKSISLCLISLAALSFANSAQARINCNHDPVCQAQRDGTSVAESKRRDSAMTACLRAVGYTQEDWHAYRVPAGPAGKVRSCFARHGLPTN
;
A
#
# COMPACT_ATOMS: atom_id res chain seq x y z
N MET A 1 7.61 -32.19 54.48
CA MET A 1 6.68 -32.26 53.33
C MET A 1 6.51 -30.88 52.72
N LYS A 2 7.09 -30.61 51.55
CA LYS A 2 6.44 -29.81 50.49
C LYS A 2 7.23 -30.05 49.20
N SER A 3 6.62 -30.82 48.32
CA SER A 3 7.18 -31.28 47.06
C SER A 3 7.34 -30.12 46.07
N ILE A 4 8.47 -30.15 45.37
CA ILE A 4 8.71 -29.45 44.11
C ILE A 4 7.76 -30.06 43.08
N SER A 5 6.99 -29.24 42.38
CA SER A 5 6.34 -29.64 41.13
C SER A 5 6.40 -28.48 40.16
N LEU A 6 7.43 -28.53 39.32
CA LEU A 6 7.40 -27.93 38.00
C LEU A 6 6.21 -28.53 37.23
N CYS A 7 5.30 -27.70 36.77
CA CYS A 7 4.44 -28.07 35.65
C CYS A 7 4.87 -27.25 34.44
N LEU A 8 5.47 -27.99 33.52
CA LEU A 8 6.03 -27.64 32.24
C LEU A 8 4.90 -27.58 31.19
N ILE A 9 5.02 -26.60 30.28
CA ILE A 9 4.59 -26.65 28.87
C ILE A 9 3.09 -26.43 28.59
N SER A 10 2.77 -25.31 27.94
CA SER A 10 2.45 -25.35 26.50
C SER A 10 2.37 -23.93 25.90
N LEU A 11 3.31 -23.67 24.99
CA LEU A 11 3.29 -22.56 24.04
C LEU A 11 1.96 -22.57 23.26
N ALA A 12 1.11 -21.59 23.51
CA ALA A 12 0.15 -21.13 22.53
C ALA A 12 0.52 -19.70 22.17
N ALA A 13 1.63 -19.55 21.45
CA ALA A 13 1.90 -18.35 20.68
C ALA A 13 0.87 -18.32 19.53
N LEU A 14 -0.34 -17.85 19.85
CA LEU A 14 -1.26 -17.33 18.84
C LEU A 14 -0.68 -15.99 18.37
N SER A 15 0.42 -16.09 17.61
CA SER A 15 0.87 -15.02 16.74
C SER A 15 -0.11 -14.93 15.58
N PHE A 16 -1.32 -14.43 15.85
CA PHE A 16 -2.02 -13.67 14.83
C PHE A 16 -1.23 -12.38 14.69
N ALA A 17 -0.10 -12.46 14.00
CA ALA A 17 0.43 -11.32 13.29
C ALA A 17 -0.57 -11.02 12.19
N ASN A 18 -1.70 -10.40 12.56
CA ASN A 18 -2.26 -9.34 11.73
C ASN A 18 -1.19 -8.25 11.74
N SER A 19 -0.12 -8.43 10.96
CA SER A 19 0.52 -7.30 10.34
C SER A 19 -0.53 -6.73 9.39
N ALA A 20 -1.47 -5.97 9.96
CA ALA A 20 -2.02 -4.79 9.32
C ALA A 20 -0.86 -4.18 8.54
N GLN A 21 -0.96 -4.20 7.21
CA GLN A 21 0.17 -4.05 6.31
C GLN A 21 1.08 -2.94 6.82
N ALA A 22 2.22 -3.31 7.43
CA ALA A 22 3.30 -2.36 7.60
C ALA A 22 3.56 -1.88 6.18
N ARG A 23 3.20 -0.61 5.89
CA ARG A 23 3.12 -0.04 4.54
C ARG A 23 4.37 -0.46 3.78
N ILE A 24 4.31 -1.55 3.03
CA ILE A 24 5.49 -2.07 2.36
C ILE A 24 5.83 -1.00 1.34
N ASN A 25 6.88 -0.24 1.63
CA ASN A 25 7.34 0.78 0.73
C ASN A 25 8.03 0.06 -0.42
N CYS A 26 7.26 -0.20 -1.45
CA CYS A 26 7.75 -0.86 -2.64
C CYS A 26 8.55 0.07 -3.56
N ASN A 27 8.67 1.38 -3.28
CA ASN A 27 9.40 2.34 -4.14
C ASN A 27 9.09 2.17 -5.64
N HIS A 28 7.82 2.02 -6.00
CA HIS A 28 7.35 1.75 -7.36
C HIS A 28 7.78 0.41 -7.99
N ASP A 29 8.40 -0.52 -7.24
CA ASP A 29 8.70 -1.87 -7.71
C ASP A 29 7.40 -2.66 -8.02
N PRO A 30 7.19 -3.07 -9.28
CA PRO A 30 5.91 -3.65 -9.69
C PRO A 30 5.71 -5.09 -9.19
N VAL A 31 6.77 -5.80 -8.79
CA VAL A 31 6.66 -7.15 -8.23
C VAL A 31 6.25 -7.06 -6.77
N CYS A 32 6.90 -6.21 -6.00
CA CYS A 32 6.55 -5.90 -4.62
C CYS A 32 5.12 -5.36 -4.52
N GLN A 33 4.75 -4.42 -5.38
CA GLN A 33 3.40 -3.85 -5.39
C GLN A 33 2.35 -4.89 -5.77
N ALA A 34 2.61 -5.72 -6.78
CA ALA A 34 1.72 -6.81 -7.15
C ALA A 34 1.49 -7.80 -5.99
N GLN A 35 2.56 -8.18 -5.29
CA GLN A 35 2.48 -9.06 -4.12
C GLN A 35 1.72 -8.41 -2.96
N ARG A 36 2.01 -7.14 -2.65
CA ARG A 36 1.36 -6.37 -1.59
C ARG A 36 -0.14 -6.21 -1.84
N ASP A 37 -0.51 -5.94 -3.08
CA ASP A 37 -1.89 -5.63 -3.47
C ASP A 37 -2.67 -6.87 -3.93
N GLY A 38 -2.06 -8.07 -3.92
CA GLY A 38 -2.70 -9.32 -4.33
C GLY A 38 -3.10 -9.35 -5.81
N THR A 39 -2.29 -8.73 -6.68
CA THR A 39 -2.58 -8.58 -8.12
C THR A 39 -1.41 -9.07 -9.00
N SER A 40 -1.54 -8.94 -10.32
CA SER A 40 -0.47 -9.27 -11.25
C SER A 40 0.55 -8.14 -11.42
N VAL A 41 1.79 -8.47 -11.78
CA VAL A 41 2.83 -7.48 -12.11
C VAL A 41 2.40 -6.57 -13.27
N ALA A 42 1.70 -7.12 -14.25
CA ALA A 42 1.16 -6.34 -15.38
C ALA A 42 0.13 -5.31 -14.91
N GLU A 43 -0.77 -5.71 -14.01
CA GLU A 43 -1.76 -4.81 -13.41
C GLU A 43 -1.09 -3.72 -12.56
N SER A 44 -0.10 -4.09 -11.76
CA SER A 44 0.67 -3.12 -10.97
C SER A 44 1.36 -2.07 -11.87
N LYS A 45 2.00 -2.50 -12.96
CA LYS A 45 2.63 -1.58 -13.93
C LYS A 45 1.62 -0.66 -14.60
N ARG A 46 0.46 -1.21 -14.99
CA ARG A 46 -0.63 -0.43 -15.60
C ARG A 46 -1.12 0.67 -14.67
N ARG A 47 -1.34 0.32 -13.39
CA ARG A 47 -1.82 1.28 -12.37
C ARG A 47 -0.80 2.38 -12.10
N ASP A 48 0.47 2.02 -11.93
CA ASP A 48 1.56 2.98 -11.69
C ASP A 48 1.75 3.94 -12.88
N SER A 49 1.71 3.41 -14.11
CA SER A 49 1.79 4.22 -15.33
C SER A 49 0.61 5.20 -15.44
N ALA A 50 -0.61 4.74 -15.13
CA ALA A 50 -1.80 5.59 -15.13
C ALA A 50 -1.74 6.67 -14.05
N MET A 51 -1.27 6.34 -12.84
CA MET A 51 -1.05 7.33 -11.77
C MET A 51 -0.08 8.41 -12.22
N THR A 52 1.08 8.01 -12.74
CA THR A 52 2.11 8.93 -13.28
C THR A 52 1.53 9.84 -14.36
N ALA A 53 0.77 9.28 -15.32
CA ALA A 53 0.18 10.05 -16.40
C ALA A 53 -0.84 11.09 -15.90
N CYS A 54 -1.73 10.71 -14.98
CA CYS A 54 -2.72 11.59 -14.39
C CYS A 54 -2.09 12.76 -13.61
N LEU A 55 -1.04 12.49 -12.84
CA LEU A 55 -0.33 13.51 -12.06
C LEU A 55 0.50 14.44 -12.95
N ARG A 56 1.21 13.87 -13.94
CA ARG A 56 1.99 14.66 -14.90
C ARG A 56 1.12 15.61 -15.71
N ALA A 57 -0.12 15.22 -16.03
CA ALA A 57 -1.07 16.07 -16.75
C ALA A 57 -1.44 17.36 -15.99
N VAL A 58 -1.20 17.42 -14.69
CA VAL A 58 -1.40 18.62 -13.86
C VAL A 58 -0.10 19.17 -13.25
N GLY A 59 1.06 18.67 -13.68
CA GLY A 59 2.37 19.17 -13.29
C GLY A 59 2.91 18.66 -11.95
N TYR A 60 2.42 17.52 -11.46
CA TYR A 60 2.86 16.92 -10.17
C TYR A 60 3.42 15.51 -10.35
N THR A 61 4.15 15.01 -9.36
CA THR A 61 4.66 13.63 -9.32
C THR A 61 3.87 12.75 -8.36
N GLN A 62 4.15 11.44 -8.36
CA GLN A 62 3.58 10.51 -7.38
C GLN A 62 4.05 10.86 -5.96
N GLU A 63 5.30 11.29 -5.79
CA GLU A 63 5.83 11.76 -4.51
C GLU A 63 5.07 12.98 -4.00
N ASP A 64 4.75 13.96 -4.85
CA ASP A 64 3.94 15.11 -4.47
C ASP A 64 2.54 14.69 -4.02
N TRP A 65 1.93 13.72 -4.70
CA TRP A 65 0.64 13.15 -4.33
C TRP A 65 0.68 12.47 -2.96
N HIS A 66 1.66 11.59 -2.75
CA HIS A 66 1.84 10.86 -1.50
C HIS A 66 2.24 11.76 -0.32
N ALA A 67 2.94 12.87 -0.60
CA ALA A 67 3.30 13.88 0.38
C ALA A 67 2.21 14.94 0.60
N TYR A 68 1.03 14.79 0.00
CA TYR A 68 -0.09 15.75 0.08
C TYR A 68 0.27 17.18 -0.35
N ARG A 69 1.20 17.32 -1.30
CA ARG A 69 1.66 18.62 -1.83
C ARG A 69 0.81 19.14 -2.99
N VAL A 70 -0.05 18.30 -3.57
CA VAL A 70 -0.94 18.69 -4.66
C VAL A 70 -2.09 19.55 -4.11
N PRO A 71 -2.24 20.83 -4.52
CA PRO A 71 -3.30 21.70 -4.03
C PRO A 71 -4.69 21.21 -4.45
N ALA A 72 -5.73 21.66 -3.74
CA ALA A 72 -7.10 21.16 -3.92
C ALA A 72 -7.62 21.22 -5.37
N GLY A 73 -7.35 22.31 -6.10
CA GLY A 73 -7.76 22.47 -7.50
C GLY A 73 -7.19 21.39 -8.43
N PRO A 74 -5.85 21.27 -8.56
CA PRO A 74 -5.21 20.15 -9.26
C PRO A 74 -5.60 18.77 -8.72
N ALA A 75 -5.72 18.61 -7.41
CA ALA A 75 -6.08 17.33 -6.80
C ALA A 75 -7.45 16.82 -7.27
N GLY A 76 -8.44 17.69 -7.44
CA GLY A 76 -9.75 17.31 -8.01
C GLY A 76 -9.63 16.73 -9.43
N LYS A 77 -8.74 17.29 -10.26
CA LYS A 77 -8.46 16.78 -11.61
C LYS A 77 -7.75 15.42 -11.57
N VAL A 78 -6.81 15.25 -10.65
CA VAL A 78 -6.11 13.96 -10.43
C VAL A 78 -7.10 12.89 -10.01
N ARG A 79 -7.95 13.14 -9.00
CA ARG A 79 -8.97 12.18 -8.53
C ARG A 79 -9.93 11.80 -9.64
N SER A 80 -10.35 12.76 -10.47
CA SER A 80 -11.19 12.50 -11.64
C SER A 80 -10.49 11.62 -12.67
N CYS A 81 -9.18 11.81 -12.87
CA CYS A 81 -8.38 10.96 -13.76
C CYS A 81 -8.20 9.55 -13.18
N PHE A 82 -7.89 9.45 -11.89
CA PHE A 82 -7.77 8.18 -11.17
C PHE A 82 -9.05 7.35 -11.27
N ALA A 83 -10.22 7.96 -11.08
CA ALA A 83 -11.52 7.29 -11.22
C ALA A 83 -11.69 6.62 -12.59
N ARG A 84 -11.32 7.31 -13.68
CA ARG A 84 -11.41 6.76 -15.06
C ARG A 84 -10.48 5.57 -15.30
N HIS A 85 -9.39 5.48 -14.55
CA HIS A 85 -8.42 4.39 -14.64
C HIS A 85 -8.63 3.31 -13.57
N GLY A 86 -9.70 3.38 -12.77
CA GLY A 86 -9.96 2.43 -11.67
C GLY A 86 -8.91 2.51 -10.55
N LEU A 87 -8.31 3.69 -10.35
CA LEU A 87 -7.32 3.95 -9.32
C LEU A 87 -7.98 4.49 -8.04
N PRO A 88 -7.36 4.31 -6.85
CA PRO A 88 -7.84 4.88 -5.60
C PRO A 88 -7.91 6.41 -5.69
N THR A 89 -9.01 7.01 -5.24
CA THR A 89 -9.27 8.46 -5.35
C THR A 89 -9.28 9.19 -4.02
N ASN A 90 -9.06 8.46 -2.92
CA ASN A 90 -9.13 8.91 -1.53
C ASN A 90 -7.82 9.54 -1.05
#